data_AF-A0A845RC03-F1
#
_entry.id   AF-A0A845RC03-F1
#
_cell.length_a   1.000
_cell.length_b   1.000
_cell.length_c   1.000
_cell.angle_alpha   90.00
_cell.angle_beta   90.00
_cell.angle_gamma   90.00
#
_symmetry.space_group_name_H-M   'P 1'
#
loop_
_entity.id
_entity.type
_entity.pdbx_description
1 polymer ?
#
loop_
_entity_poly.entity_id
_entity_poly.type
_entity_poly.pdbx_seq_one_letter_code
_entity_poly.pdbx_strand_id
1 'polypeptide(L)'
;MVSLSQCKKADVLHPTERRVIKAAVSIGPLESLLITVPKEFALPVGEPIQISFLDSVLGVVLCSCQLSAPLLSDDRKLCSYRCQVLEKLSQEQRREDIKISHTVQVTVKLAGSDTYAPATVQNISAGGVYLTTSMPARKGDQLTFDFPQADGAIPLTAEVLRVELRPPQKGRLAYGYGCRFVRLSSRHEAQLRSYVFKLARR
;
A
#
# COMPACT_ATOMS: atom_id res chain seq x y z
N MET A 1 22.73 3.74 1.54
CA MET A 1 21.56 4.16 2.35
C MET A 1 20.31 3.67 1.64
N VAL A 2 19.36 3.04 2.35
CA VAL A 2 18.13 2.50 1.73
C VAL A 2 17.06 3.58 1.77
N SER A 3 16.51 3.98 0.63
CA SER A 3 15.34 4.87 0.57
C SER A 3 14.07 4.03 0.66
N LEU A 4 13.31 4.20 1.74
CA LEU A 4 12.05 3.48 2.04
C LEU A 4 10.82 4.33 1.67
N SER A 5 10.90 5.11 0.60
CA SER A 5 9.93 6.17 0.24
C SER A 5 8.49 5.67 0.02
N GLN A 6 8.29 4.37 -0.22
CA GLN A 6 6.98 3.77 -0.44
C GLN A 6 6.53 2.86 0.72
N CYS A 7 7.23 2.91 1.85
CA CYS A 7 6.93 2.11 3.02
C CYS A 7 5.88 2.80 3.91
N LYS A 8 4.75 2.10 4.14
CA LYS A 8 3.66 2.56 5.02
C LYS A 8 3.45 1.67 6.25
N LYS A 9 4.08 0.50 6.27
CA LYS A 9 3.90 -0.52 7.31
C LYS A 9 5.22 -1.20 7.60
N ALA A 10 5.42 -1.57 8.85
CA ALA A 10 6.56 -2.37 9.26
C ALA A 10 6.11 -3.45 10.26
N ASP A 11 6.89 -4.51 10.32
CA ASP A 11 6.79 -5.57 11.30
C ASP A 11 8.00 -5.46 12.23
N VAL A 12 7.76 -5.24 13.51
CA VAL A 12 8.80 -5.13 14.55
C VAL A 12 8.76 -6.39 15.39
N LEU A 13 9.88 -7.11 15.50
CA LEU A 13 9.98 -8.22 16.44
C LEU A 13 10.25 -7.66 17.84
N HIS A 14 9.30 -7.80 18.76
CA HIS A 14 9.49 -7.33 20.12
C HIS A 14 10.59 -8.16 20.81
N PRO A 15 11.64 -7.54 21.37
CA PRO A 15 12.79 -8.28 21.92
C PRO A 15 12.41 -9.21 23.08
N THR A 16 11.49 -8.77 23.95
CA THR A 16 11.11 -9.52 25.15
C THR A 16 9.93 -10.48 24.91
N GLU A 17 8.87 -10.01 24.25
CA GLU A 17 7.65 -10.81 24.02
C GLU A 17 7.80 -11.81 22.87
N ARG A 18 8.83 -11.71 22.03
CA ARG A 18 9.01 -12.53 20.79
C ARG A 18 7.78 -12.49 19.87
N ARG A 19 7.00 -11.41 19.92
CA ARG A 19 5.82 -11.20 19.07
C ARG A 19 6.13 -10.20 17.98
N VAL A 20 5.51 -10.39 16.82
CA VAL A 20 5.58 -9.43 15.72
C VAL A 20 4.50 -8.37 15.92
N ILE A 21 4.93 -7.13 16.10
CA ILE A 21 4.06 -5.96 16.25
C ILE A 21 3.94 -5.30 14.87
N LYS A 22 2.70 -5.05 14.46
CA LYS A 22 2.40 -4.26 13.27
C LYS A 22 2.56 -2.79 13.59
N ALA A 23 3.48 -2.13 12.92
CA ALA A 23 3.71 -0.70 13.04
C ALA A 23 3.25 0.04 11.78
N ALA A 24 2.75 1.26 11.97
CA ALA A 24 2.59 2.22 10.88
C ALA A 24 3.92 2.93 10.64
N VAL A 25 4.24 3.20 9.38
CA VAL A 25 5.43 3.94 8.97
C VAL A 25 4.98 5.25 8.35
N SER A 26 5.55 6.36 8.82
CA SER A 26 5.42 7.66 8.18
C SER A 26 6.81 8.22 7.87
N ILE A 27 6.89 8.96 6.75
CA ILE A 27 8.12 9.53 6.25
C ILE A 27 7.95 11.05 6.30
N GLY A 28 8.72 11.69 7.17
CA GLY A 28 8.75 13.12 7.33
C GLY A 28 9.73 13.80 6.37
N PRO A 29 9.94 15.12 6.55
CA PRO A 29 10.95 15.86 5.81
C PRO A 29 12.33 15.20 5.93
N LEU A 30 13.15 15.36 4.88
CA LEU A 30 14.51 14.79 4.81
C LEU A 30 14.56 13.26 5.00
N GLU A 31 13.54 12.55 4.51
CA GLU A 31 13.39 11.09 4.65
C GLU A 31 13.43 10.58 6.11
N SER A 32 13.06 11.42 7.08
CA SER A 32 12.99 11.00 8.48
C SER A 32 11.90 9.95 8.68
N LEU A 33 12.27 8.78 9.21
CA LEU A 33 11.33 7.69 9.44
C LEU A 33 10.72 7.77 10.84
N LEU A 34 9.41 7.62 10.90
CA LEU A 34 8.66 7.48 12.14
C LEU A 34 7.96 6.11 12.16
N ILE A 35 8.10 5.42 13.29
CA ILE A 35 7.48 4.13 13.56
C ILE A 35 6.43 4.33 14.64
N THR A 36 5.17 4.09 14.31
CA THR A 36 4.05 4.24 15.24
C THR A 36 3.48 2.88 15.61
N VAL A 37 3.40 2.62 16.91
CA VAL A 37 2.85 1.39 17.51
C VAL A 37 1.85 1.72 18.63
N PRO A 38 0.95 0.81 19.01
CA PRO A 38 0.17 0.96 20.23
C PRO A 38 1.06 1.06 21.46
N LYS A 39 0.68 1.90 22.43
CA LYS A 39 1.49 2.23 23.61
C LYS A 39 1.84 1.01 24.46
N GLU A 40 0.94 0.03 24.53
CA GLU A 40 1.15 -1.24 25.23
C GLU A 40 2.32 -2.06 24.66
N PHE A 41 2.76 -1.77 23.44
CA PHE A 41 3.89 -2.40 22.77
C PHE A 41 5.12 -1.47 22.67
N ALA A 42 5.40 -0.75 23.75
CA ALA A 42 6.51 0.19 23.81
C ALA A 42 7.84 -0.49 23.44
N LEU A 43 8.53 0.07 22.45
CA LEU A 43 9.76 -0.49 21.90
C LEU A 43 11.00 0.02 22.67
N PRO A 44 12.09 -0.76 22.72
CA PRO A 44 13.36 -0.29 23.28
C PRO A 44 13.90 0.91 22.50
N VAL A 45 14.57 1.82 23.21
CA VAL A 45 15.15 3.06 22.69
C VAL A 45 16.67 3.01 22.88
N GLY A 46 17.42 3.53 21.92
CA GLY A 46 18.88 3.61 22.01
C GLY A 46 19.62 2.31 21.67
N GLU A 47 18.97 1.16 21.66
CA GLU A 47 19.55 -0.12 21.25
C GLU A 47 19.17 -0.50 19.81
N PRO A 48 20.05 -1.19 19.06
CA PRO A 48 19.69 -1.74 17.76
C PRO A 48 18.55 -2.76 17.84
N ILE A 49 17.53 -2.59 17.02
CA ILE A 49 16.39 -3.49 16.86
C ILE A 49 16.17 -3.84 15.39
N GLN A 50 15.75 -5.07 15.13
CA GLN A 50 15.41 -5.51 13.78
C GLN A 50 13.98 -5.12 13.41
N ILE A 51 13.84 -4.44 12.28
CA ILE A 51 12.54 -4.00 11.73
C ILE A 51 12.44 -4.48 10.29
N SER A 52 11.35 -5.17 9.98
CA SER A 52 10.99 -5.55 8.60
C SER A 52 10.08 -4.47 8.01
N PHE A 53 10.58 -3.68 7.08
CA PHE A 53 9.81 -2.67 6.37
C PHE A 53 9.08 -3.30 5.18
N LEU A 54 7.78 -3.03 5.06
CA LEU A 54 6.93 -3.54 3.98
C LEU A 54 6.78 -2.44 2.91
N ASP A 55 7.84 -2.26 2.12
CA ASP A 55 7.91 -1.27 1.05
C ASP A 55 7.24 -1.82 -0.23
N SER A 56 6.42 -1.02 -0.90
CA SER A 56 5.67 -1.50 -2.06
C SER A 56 6.50 -1.60 -3.36
N VAL A 57 7.70 -1.04 -3.37
CA VAL A 57 8.68 -1.07 -4.46
C VAL A 57 9.82 -2.03 -4.12
N LEU A 58 10.42 -1.92 -2.93
CA LEU A 58 11.56 -2.75 -2.53
C LEU A 58 11.15 -4.13 -2.02
N GLY A 59 9.89 -4.34 -1.67
CA GLY A 59 9.42 -5.57 -1.03
C GLY A 59 9.64 -5.52 0.48
N VAL A 60 9.91 -6.67 1.09
CA VAL A 60 10.24 -6.76 2.52
C VAL A 60 11.72 -6.45 2.70
N VAL A 61 12.03 -5.37 3.40
CA VAL A 61 13.42 -4.97 3.70
C VAL A 61 13.66 -5.12 5.20
N LEU A 62 14.55 -6.04 5.57
CA LEU A 62 14.97 -6.19 6.96
C LEU A 62 16.13 -5.23 7.25
N CYS A 63 15.96 -4.38 8.25
CA CYS A 63 16.97 -3.43 8.68
C CYS A 63 17.28 -3.59 10.17
N SER A 64 18.52 -3.27 10.54
CA SER A 64 18.87 -2.93 11.91
C SER A 64 18.65 -1.43 12.09
N CYS A 65 17.88 -1.06 13.10
CA CYS A 65 17.42 0.29 13.34
C CYS A 65 17.69 0.70 14.79
N GLN A 66 17.90 1.99 15.01
CA GLN A 66 17.90 2.57 16.35
C GLN A 66 16.69 3.49 16.50
N LEU A 67 15.96 3.32 17.59
CA LEU A 67 14.80 4.17 17.91
C LEU A 67 15.21 5.25 18.90
N SER A 68 14.71 6.47 18.71
CA SER A 68 14.82 7.58 19.68
C SER A 68 13.61 7.62 20.60
N ALA A 69 13.66 8.50 21.61
CA ALA A 69 12.56 8.68 22.56
C ALA A 69 11.19 8.90 21.86
N PRO A 70 10.11 8.23 22.31
CA PRO A 70 8.83 8.29 21.64
C PRO A 70 8.09 9.59 21.90
N LEU A 71 7.32 10.01 20.89
CA LEU A 71 6.26 11.00 20.99
C LEU A 71 4.94 10.26 21.21
N LEU A 72 4.21 10.62 22.28
CA LEU A 72 2.88 10.09 22.56
C LEU A 72 1.82 10.83 21.74
N SER A 73 0.81 10.10 21.26
CA SER A 73 -0.41 10.74 20.74
C SER A 73 -1.19 11.46 21.85
N ASP A 74 -2.03 12.42 21.48
CA ASP A 74 -2.86 13.19 22.42
C ASP A 74 -3.77 12.29 23.26
N ASP A 75 -4.34 11.25 22.65
CA ASP A 75 -5.16 10.24 23.33
C ASP A 75 -4.34 9.20 24.12
N ARG A 76 -3.00 9.30 24.07
CA ARG A 76 -2.02 8.43 24.71
C ARG A 76 -2.15 6.94 24.37
N LYS A 77 -2.80 6.61 23.24
CA LYS A 77 -2.94 5.22 22.77
C LYS A 77 -1.79 4.78 21.86
N LEU A 78 -1.11 5.71 21.22
CA LEU A 78 -0.05 5.44 20.26
C LEU A 78 1.28 6.06 20.71
N CYS A 79 2.37 5.37 20.41
CA CYS A 79 3.75 5.83 20.57
C CYS A 79 4.39 5.92 19.19
N SER A 80 4.98 7.07 18.85
CA SER A 80 5.72 7.29 17.61
C SER A 80 7.20 7.49 17.89
N TYR A 81 8.04 6.63 17.34
CA TYR A 81 9.49 6.66 17.52
C TYR A 81 10.16 7.21 16.26
N ARG A 82 11.10 8.14 16.42
CA ARG A 82 12.03 8.44 15.33
C ARG A 82 12.92 7.21 15.12
N CYS A 83 12.99 6.75 13.89
CA CYS A 83 13.73 5.57 13.49
C CYS A 83 14.91 5.97 12.61
N GLN A 84 16.10 5.56 13.03
CA GLN A 84 17.31 5.67 12.23
C GLN A 84 17.68 4.28 11.71
N VAL A 85 17.75 4.12 10.39
CA VAL A 85 18.28 2.90 9.77
C VAL A 85 19.79 2.91 9.92
N LEU A 86 20.33 1.92 10.64
CA LEU A 86 21.77 1.74 10.80
C LEU A 86 22.33 0.96 9.62
N GLU A 87 21.71 -0.17 9.30
CA GLU A 87 22.12 -1.06 8.22
C GLU A 87 20.93 -1.82 7.63
N LYS A 88 21.09 -2.23 6.37
CA LYS A 88 20.18 -3.14 5.69
C LYS A 88 20.74 -4.55 5.82
N LEU A 89 19.96 -5.44 6.43
CA LEU A 89 20.33 -6.83 6.67
C LEU A 89 19.93 -7.74 5.49
N SER A 90 18.70 -7.60 4.99
CA SER A 90 18.23 -8.38 3.84
C SER A 90 17.10 -7.67 3.08
N GLN A 91 16.79 -8.17 1.88
CA GLN A 91 15.66 -7.72 1.09
C GLN A 91 15.05 -8.91 0.34
N GLU A 92 13.73 -9.04 0.43
CA GLU A 92 12.96 -10.10 -0.20
C GLU A 92 11.81 -9.48 -1.00
N GLN A 93 11.79 -9.70 -2.32
CA GLN A 93 10.68 -9.26 -3.17
C GLN A 93 9.67 -10.40 -3.33
N ARG A 94 8.60 -10.38 -2.52
CA ARG A 94 7.53 -11.40 -2.57
C ARG A 94 6.50 -11.16 -3.68
N ARG A 95 6.49 -9.98 -4.30
CA ARG A 95 5.56 -9.66 -5.39
C ARG A 95 6.28 -9.68 -6.72
N GLU A 96 5.72 -10.38 -7.69
CA GLU A 96 6.22 -10.35 -9.06
C GLU A 96 6.10 -8.95 -9.67
N ASP A 97 5.06 -8.20 -9.29
CA ASP A 97 4.85 -6.82 -9.76
C ASP A 97 4.94 -5.78 -8.64
N ILE A 98 5.65 -4.69 -8.94
CA ILE A 98 5.67 -3.48 -8.12
C ILE A 98 4.27 -2.90 -8.02
N LYS A 99 3.94 -2.38 -6.84
CA LYS A 99 2.67 -1.71 -6.55
C LYS A 99 2.94 -0.26 -6.15
N ILE A 100 2.24 0.67 -6.79
CA ILE A 100 2.37 2.10 -6.49
C ILE A 100 1.07 2.67 -5.93
N SER A 101 1.18 3.63 -5.02
CA SER A 101 0.04 4.45 -4.59
C SER A 101 -0.15 5.57 -5.62
N HIS A 102 -1.24 5.51 -6.37
CA HIS A 102 -1.53 6.50 -7.40
C HIS A 102 -3.04 6.71 -7.50
N THR A 103 -3.46 7.95 -7.24
CA THR A 103 -4.87 8.31 -7.19
C THR A 103 -5.35 8.75 -8.56
N VAL A 104 -6.24 7.97 -9.18
CA VAL A 104 -6.79 8.23 -10.52
C VAL A 104 -8.30 8.05 -10.50
N GLN A 105 -9.03 9.00 -11.09
CA GLN A 105 -10.48 8.88 -11.28
C GLN A 105 -10.77 8.10 -12.56
N VAL A 106 -11.68 7.13 -12.49
CA VAL A 106 -12.13 6.30 -13.61
C VAL A 106 -13.64 6.08 -13.51
N THR A 107 -14.26 5.65 -14.60
CA THR A 107 -15.64 5.14 -14.57
C THR A 107 -15.59 3.62 -14.67
N VAL A 108 -16.17 2.93 -13.70
CA VAL A 108 -16.27 1.45 -13.70
C VAL A 108 -17.64 1.00 -14.17
N LYS A 109 -17.67 -0.14 -14.84
CA LYS A 109 -18.86 -0.88 -15.22
C LYS A 109 -18.79 -2.28 -14.61
N LEU A 110 -19.90 -2.78 -14.08
CA LEU A 110 -20.00 -4.19 -13.66
C LEU A 110 -20.22 -5.07 -14.89
N ALA A 111 -19.39 -6.10 -15.06
CA ALA A 111 -19.48 -6.99 -16.21
C ALA A 111 -20.86 -7.68 -16.25
N GLY A 112 -21.51 -7.65 -17.42
CA GLY A 112 -22.85 -8.20 -17.60
C GLY A 112 -24.00 -7.30 -17.14
N SER A 113 -23.73 -6.07 -16.69
CA SER A 113 -24.76 -5.05 -16.43
C SER A 113 -24.47 -3.77 -17.21
N ASP A 114 -25.46 -2.90 -17.41
CA ASP A 114 -25.26 -1.54 -17.95
C ASP A 114 -25.15 -0.47 -16.86
N THR A 115 -24.76 -0.88 -15.65
CA THR A 115 -24.53 0.04 -14.54
C THR A 115 -23.11 0.57 -14.59
N TYR A 116 -22.99 1.91 -14.61
CA TYR A 116 -21.72 2.62 -14.52
C TYR A 116 -21.66 3.41 -13.21
N ALA A 117 -20.47 3.54 -12.63
CA ALA A 117 -20.27 4.42 -11.49
C ALA A 117 -18.87 5.06 -11.51
N PRO A 118 -18.73 6.27 -10.96
CA PRO A 118 -17.41 6.82 -10.70
C PRO A 118 -16.66 5.94 -9.70
N ALA A 119 -15.36 5.78 -9.92
CA ALA A 119 -14.45 5.10 -9.02
C ALA A 119 -13.12 5.84 -8.93
N THR A 120 -12.43 5.64 -7.81
CA THR A 120 -11.09 6.17 -7.59
C THR A 120 -10.13 5.00 -7.42
N VAL A 121 -9.22 4.83 -8.36
CA VAL A 121 -8.04 3.97 -8.18
C VAL A 121 -7.18 4.59 -7.09
N GLN A 122 -6.76 3.78 -6.13
CA GLN A 122 -5.96 4.18 -4.97
C GLN A 122 -4.53 3.66 -5.10
N ASN A 123 -4.37 2.50 -5.71
CA ASN A 123 -3.08 1.90 -6.05
C ASN A 123 -3.22 0.86 -7.16
N ILE A 124 -2.14 0.66 -7.90
CA ILE A 124 -2.10 -0.21 -9.08
C ILE A 124 -0.73 -0.90 -9.21
N SER A 125 -0.73 -2.12 -9.75
CA SER A 125 0.43 -2.89 -10.22
C SER A 125 0.15 -3.43 -11.62
N ALA A 126 1.06 -4.20 -12.23
CA ALA A 126 0.76 -4.83 -13.51
C ALA A 126 -0.26 -5.98 -13.39
N GLY A 127 -0.32 -6.68 -12.25
CA GLY A 127 -1.30 -7.74 -11.99
C GLY A 127 -2.60 -7.34 -11.29
N GLY A 128 -2.78 -6.11 -10.80
CA GLY A 128 -4.03 -5.76 -10.10
C GLY A 128 -4.16 -4.31 -9.65
N VAL A 129 -5.31 -4.02 -9.03
CA VAL A 129 -5.71 -2.67 -8.63
C VAL A 129 -6.48 -2.68 -7.31
N TYR A 130 -6.33 -1.62 -6.52
CA TYR A 130 -7.27 -1.28 -5.46
C TYR A 130 -8.02 -0.01 -5.85
N LEU A 131 -9.34 -0.08 -5.87
CA LEU A 131 -10.20 1.05 -6.20
C LEU A 131 -11.33 1.21 -5.18
N THR A 132 -11.89 2.41 -5.11
CA THR A 132 -13.06 2.72 -4.29
C THR A 132 -14.20 3.24 -5.13
N THR A 133 -15.43 2.76 -4.92
CA THR A 133 -16.64 3.21 -5.61
C THR A 133 -17.88 2.99 -4.76
N SER A 134 -18.98 3.70 -5.06
CA SER A 134 -20.29 3.46 -4.45
C SER A 134 -21.03 2.27 -5.08
N MET A 135 -20.56 1.76 -6.23
CA MET A 135 -21.15 0.58 -6.87
C MET A 135 -20.95 -0.65 -5.97
N PRO A 136 -22.02 -1.39 -5.64
CA PRO A 136 -21.90 -2.65 -4.92
C PRO A 136 -21.40 -3.74 -5.86
N ALA A 137 -20.32 -4.43 -5.47
CA ALA A 137 -19.77 -5.60 -6.13
C ALA A 137 -19.38 -6.64 -5.07
N ARG A 138 -19.37 -7.91 -5.49
CA ARG A 138 -19.04 -9.06 -4.64
C ARG A 138 -17.72 -9.68 -5.08
N LYS A 139 -17.14 -10.50 -4.21
CA LYS A 139 -15.99 -11.33 -4.58
C LYS A 139 -16.36 -12.20 -5.79
N GLY A 140 -15.50 -12.22 -6.80
CA GLY A 140 -15.71 -12.93 -8.08
C GLY A 140 -16.33 -12.06 -9.18
N ASP A 141 -16.97 -10.93 -8.84
CA ASP A 141 -17.48 -10.01 -9.85
C ASP A 141 -16.33 -9.36 -10.64
N GLN A 142 -16.60 -8.98 -11.88
CA GLN A 142 -15.63 -8.30 -12.74
C GLN A 142 -16.05 -6.86 -12.97
N LEU A 143 -15.12 -5.94 -12.72
CA LEU A 143 -15.26 -4.52 -13.01
C LEU A 143 -14.43 -4.17 -14.24
N THR A 144 -15.04 -3.54 -15.24
CA THR A 144 -14.34 -3.06 -16.44
C THR A 144 -14.21 -1.55 -16.41
N PHE A 145 -13.04 -1.03 -16.78
CA PHE A 145 -12.79 0.41 -16.87
C PHE A 145 -11.60 0.70 -17.78
N ASP A 146 -11.55 1.91 -18.30
CA ASP A 146 -10.41 2.42 -19.06
C ASP A 146 -9.46 3.17 -18.11
N PHE A 147 -8.22 2.68 -17.99
CA PHE A 147 -7.20 3.32 -17.18
C PHE A 147 -6.44 4.37 -17.99
N PRO A 148 -6.48 5.65 -17.60
CA PRO A 148 -5.85 6.70 -18.39
C PRO A 148 -4.33 6.65 -18.26
N GLN A 149 -3.64 6.59 -19.41
CA GLN A 149 -2.20 6.78 -19.53
C GLN A 149 -1.92 7.85 -20.61
N ALA A 150 -0.75 8.49 -20.55
CA ALA A 150 -0.33 9.53 -21.48
C ALA A 150 -0.39 9.11 -22.97
N ASP A 151 -0.17 7.82 -23.27
CA ASP A 151 -0.15 7.27 -24.64
C ASP A 151 -1.49 6.64 -25.06
N GLY A 152 -2.58 6.93 -24.33
CA GLY A 152 -3.91 6.34 -24.53
C GLY A 152 -4.42 5.59 -23.31
N ALA A 153 -5.71 5.23 -23.32
CA ALA A 153 -6.31 4.48 -22.22
C ALA A 153 -6.07 2.97 -22.40
N ILE A 154 -5.77 2.28 -21.29
CA ILE A 154 -5.66 0.83 -21.28
C ILE A 154 -7.00 0.26 -20.80
N PRO A 155 -7.72 -0.53 -21.62
CA PRO A 155 -8.94 -1.19 -21.18
C PRO A 155 -8.59 -2.32 -20.22
N LEU A 156 -9.14 -2.26 -19.00
CA LEU A 156 -8.87 -3.21 -17.93
C LEU A 156 -10.14 -3.92 -17.49
N THR A 157 -10.02 -5.22 -17.25
CA THR A 157 -11.02 -6.03 -16.56
C THR A 157 -10.41 -6.52 -15.26
N ALA A 158 -11.05 -6.22 -14.13
CA ALA A 158 -10.55 -6.51 -12.80
C ALA A 158 -11.55 -7.39 -12.03
N GLU A 159 -11.14 -8.60 -11.65
CA GLU A 159 -11.93 -9.51 -10.81
C GLU A 159 -11.73 -9.17 -9.32
N VAL A 160 -12.83 -9.00 -8.59
CA VAL A 160 -12.83 -8.65 -7.17
C VAL A 160 -12.37 -9.84 -6.33
N LEU A 161 -11.26 -9.68 -5.61
CA LEU A 161 -10.74 -10.69 -4.68
C LEU A 161 -11.20 -10.47 -3.24
N ARG A 162 -11.42 -9.21 -2.86
CA ARG A 162 -11.80 -8.80 -1.50
C ARG A 162 -12.58 -7.49 -1.52
N VAL A 163 -13.49 -7.34 -0.57
CA VAL A 163 -14.33 -6.15 -0.37
C VAL A 163 -14.05 -5.58 1.01
N GLU A 164 -13.86 -4.27 1.09
CA GLU A 164 -13.74 -3.49 2.32
C GLU A 164 -14.89 -2.49 2.41
N LEU A 165 -15.59 -2.46 3.56
CA LEU A 165 -16.48 -1.34 3.86
C LEU A 165 -15.62 -0.12 4.20
N ARG A 166 -15.84 1.00 3.49
CA ARG A 166 -15.18 2.25 3.81
C ARG A 166 -16.14 3.12 4.63
N PRO A 167 -15.63 3.87 5.62
CA PRO A 167 -16.46 4.82 6.33
C PRO A 167 -17.09 5.80 5.32
N PRO A 168 -18.35 6.24 5.54
CA PRO A 168 -19.03 7.12 4.59
C PRO A 168 -18.21 8.38 4.37
N GLN A 169 -17.90 8.70 3.11
CA GLN A 169 -17.23 9.94 2.77
C GLN A 169 -18.28 10.93 2.30
N LYS A 170 -18.44 12.06 3.01
CA LYS A 170 -19.50 13.05 2.77
C LYS A 170 -20.92 12.44 2.76
N GLY A 171 -21.18 11.51 3.68
CA GLY A 171 -22.49 10.85 3.81
C GLY A 171 -22.82 9.82 2.73
N ARG A 172 -21.89 9.51 1.80
CA ARG A 172 -22.08 8.46 0.78
C ARG A 172 -21.30 7.21 1.16
N LEU A 173 -21.98 6.07 1.09
CA LEU A 173 -21.35 4.75 1.22
C LEU A 173 -20.34 4.57 0.09
N ALA A 174 -19.15 4.10 0.44
CA ALA A 174 -18.13 3.71 -0.49
C ALA A 174 -17.58 2.34 -0.09
N TYR A 175 -17.28 1.55 -1.11
CA TYR A 175 -16.68 0.23 -0.96
C TYR A 175 -15.26 0.28 -1.52
N GLY A 176 -14.34 -0.40 -0.86
CA GLY A 176 -12.99 -0.64 -1.35
C GLY A 176 -12.88 -2.04 -1.94
N TYR A 177 -12.30 -2.15 -3.13
CA TYR A 177 -12.17 -3.42 -3.85
C TYR A 177 -10.71 -3.69 -4.16
N GLY A 178 -10.18 -4.79 -3.62
CA GLY A 178 -8.90 -5.33 -4.06
C GLY A 178 -9.14 -6.33 -5.17
N CYS A 179 -8.61 -6.05 -6.35
CA CYS A 179 -8.87 -6.81 -7.56
C CYS A 179 -7.58 -7.30 -8.23
N ARG A 180 -7.68 -8.42 -8.96
CA ARG A 180 -6.67 -8.84 -9.94
C ARG A 180 -7.12 -8.50 -11.35
N PHE A 181 -6.20 -8.18 -12.24
CA PHE A 181 -6.55 -8.09 -13.65
C PHE A 181 -6.75 -9.48 -14.25
N VAL A 182 -7.75 -9.60 -15.11
CA VAL A 182 -8.06 -10.82 -15.86
C VAL A 182 -8.20 -10.45 -17.34
N ARG A 183 -7.85 -11.39 -18.23
CA ARG A 183 -7.94 -11.19 -19.69
C ARG A 183 -7.10 -10.00 -20.19
N LEU A 184 -6.01 -9.68 -19.51
CA LEU A 184 -5.07 -8.64 -19.92
C LEU A 184 -4.17 -9.18 -21.02
N SER A 185 -4.05 -8.46 -22.14
CA SER A 185 -3.10 -8.84 -23.20
C SER A 185 -1.67 -8.60 -22.72
N SER A 186 -0.70 -9.40 -23.21
CA SER A 186 0.71 -9.21 -22.87
C SER A 186 1.23 -7.80 -23.21
N ARG A 187 0.67 -7.17 -24.25
CA ARG A 187 0.96 -5.76 -24.60
C ARG A 187 0.48 -4.81 -23.50
N HIS A 188 -0.77 -4.90 -23.09
CA HIS A 188 -1.33 -4.02 -22.05
C HIS A 188 -0.68 -4.26 -20.69
N GLU A 189 -0.32 -5.50 -20.37
CA GLU A 189 0.43 -5.85 -19.18
C GLU A 189 1.83 -5.22 -19.19
N ALA A 190 2.57 -5.32 -20.30
CA ALA A 190 3.87 -4.68 -20.44
C ALA A 190 3.78 -3.15 -20.36
N GLN A 191 2.72 -2.54 -20.91
CA GLN A 191 2.45 -1.11 -20.80
C GLN A 191 2.17 -0.68 -19.36
N LEU A 192 1.27 -1.38 -18.65
CA LEU A 192 1.00 -1.13 -17.23
C LEU A 192 2.24 -1.30 -16.36
N ARG A 193 3.00 -2.37 -16.59
CA ARG A 193 4.27 -2.63 -15.89
C ARG A 193 5.23 -1.47 -16.09
N SER A 194 5.45 -1.06 -17.34
CA SER A 194 6.33 0.07 -17.67
C SER A 194 5.86 1.38 -17.05
N TYR A 195 4.54 1.64 -17.04
CA TYR A 195 3.94 2.80 -16.41
C TYR A 195 4.22 2.82 -14.90
N VAL A 196 3.97 1.70 -14.23
CA VAL A 196 4.20 1.54 -12.78
C VAL A 196 5.69 1.73 -12.44
N PHE A 197 6.59 1.14 -13.22
CA PHE A 197 8.03 1.32 -13.05
C PHE A 197 8.47 2.78 -13.22
N LYS A 198 7.92 3.50 -14.21
CA LYS A 198 8.23 4.93 -14.41
C LYS A 198 7.78 5.78 -13.22
N LEU A 199 6.60 5.49 -12.66
CA LEU A 199 6.09 6.21 -11.49
C LEU A 199 6.84 5.87 -10.21
N ALA A 200 7.28 4.63 -10.03
CA ALA A 200 8.06 4.22 -8.85
C ALA A 200 9.46 4.86 -8.77
N ARG A 201 9.96 5.41 -9.88
CA ARG A 201 11.27 6.09 -9.97
C ARG A 201 11.19 7.61 -9.81
N ARG A 202 9.99 8.17 -9.71
CA ARG A 202 9.76 9.60 -9.46
C ARG A 202 9.65 9.84 -7.96
#